data_AF-A0A6I0DY14-F1
#
_entry.id   AF-A0A6I0DY14-F1
#
_cell.length_a   1.000
_cell.length_b   1.000
_cell.length_c   1.000
_cell.angle_alpha   90.00
_cell.angle_beta   90.00
_cell.angle_gamma   90.00
#
_symmetry.space_group_name_H-M   'P 1'
#
loop_
_entity.id
_entity.type
_entity.pdbx_description
1 polymer ?
#
loop_
_entity_poly.entity_id
_entity_poly.type
_entity_poly.pdbx_seq_one_letter_code
_entity_poly.pdbx_strand_id
1 'polypeptide(L)'
;MAKYGKWISGGLGWVIFGPIGGIIGFAIGSIFDSVETKIYTGETSRNGFLVSLLVLSSAIMKADGKVLKSELDFVKGYFLKNFGADAAREAMILLRDMLKQSVPLKDVCNQIKDNVDYHARLQLLHFLFGIAQADGVISAEELKVLQEIGEHM
;
A
#
# COMPACT_ATOMS: atom_id res chain seq x y z
N MET A 1 10.63 12.58 -22.69
CA MET A 1 11.61 11.51 -22.42
C MET A 1 11.52 11.08 -20.94
N ALA A 2 10.49 10.33 -20.54
CA ALA A 2 10.15 10.09 -19.12
C ALA A 2 10.32 8.63 -18.63
N LYS A 3 10.95 7.75 -19.43
CA LYS A 3 11.07 6.32 -19.09
C LYS A 3 12.18 6.00 -18.07
N TYR A 4 13.22 6.83 -17.98
CA TYR A 4 14.37 6.57 -17.10
C TYR A 4 14.20 7.06 -15.66
N GLY A 5 13.32 8.04 -15.42
CA GLY A 5 13.08 8.59 -14.08
C GLY A 5 12.54 7.56 -13.08
N LYS A 6 11.65 6.67 -13.55
CA LYS A 6 10.97 5.66 -12.71
C LYS A 6 11.92 4.61 -12.11
N TRP A 7 12.95 4.23 -12.85
CA TRP A 7 13.93 3.22 -12.41
C TRP A 7 14.92 3.80 -11.41
N ILE A 8 15.32 5.07 -11.62
CA ILE A 8 16.24 5.76 -10.71
C ILE A 8 15.54 6.11 -9.40
N SER A 9 14.29 6.60 -9.46
CA SER A 9 13.52 6.94 -8.26
C SER A 9 13.08 5.69 -7.48
N GLY A 10 12.70 4.60 -8.17
CA GLY A 10 12.42 3.31 -7.53
C GLY A 10 13.67 2.67 -6.90
N GLY A 11 14.81 2.69 -7.60
CA GLY A 11 16.08 2.17 -7.06
C GLY A 11 16.59 2.98 -5.86
N LEU A 12 16.50 4.31 -5.91
CA LEU A 12 16.89 5.18 -4.80
C LEU A 12 15.95 4.99 -3.60
N GLY A 13 14.64 4.87 -3.83
CA GLY A 13 13.66 4.56 -2.79
C GLY A 13 13.95 3.24 -2.08
N TRP A 14 14.37 2.22 -2.83
CA TRP A 14 14.76 0.92 -2.28
C TRP A 14 15.97 1.00 -1.33
N VAL A 15 17.02 1.71 -1.74
CA VAL A 15 18.26 1.83 -0.95
C VAL A 15 18.03 2.54 0.37
N ILE A 16 17.13 3.53 0.41
CA ILE A 16 16.92 4.37 1.59
C ILE A 16 15.83 3.80 2.52
N PHE A 17 14.75 3.23 1.97
CA PHE A 17 13.55 2.86 2.75
C PHE A 17 13.08 1.42 2.53
N GLY A 18 13.92 0.57 1.94
CA GLY A 18 13.63 -0.83 1.68
C GLY A 18 12.53 -1.03 0.63
N PRO A 19 11.86 -2.18 0.63
CA PRO A 19 10.87 -2.53 -0.39
C PRO A 19 9.71 -1.56 -0.50
N ILE A 20 9.19 -1.05 0.63
CA ILE A 20 8.15 -0.02 0.65
C ILE A 20 8.67 1.24 -0.05
N GLY A 21 9.91 1.62 0.25
CA GLY A 21 10.61 2.72 -0.41
C GLY A 21 10.71 2.58 -1.92
N GLY A 22 11.01 1.39 -2.42
CA GLY A 22 11.10 1.12 -3.85
C GLY A 22 9.77 1.30 -4.57
N ILE A 23 8.67 0.83 -3.96
CA ILE A 23 7.31 0.97 -4.50
C ILE A 23 6.88 2.44 -4.55
N ILE A 24 7.12 3.18 -3.46
CA ILE A 24 6.86 4.62 -3.40
C ILE A 24 7.71 5.36 -4.43
N GLY A 25 9.02 5.10 -4.47
CA GLY A 25 9.96 5.75 -5.38
C GLY A 25 9.57 5.55 -6.84
N PHE A 26 9.06 4.37 -7.19
CA PHE A 26 8.52 4.11 -8.52
C PHE A 26 7.21 4.87 -8.80
N ALA A 27 6.32 4.98 -7.81
CA ALA A 27 5.05 5.72 -7.93
C ALA A 27 5.26 7.24 -8.04
N ILE A 28 6.18 7.82 -7.26
CA ILE A 28 6.51 9.25 -7.27
C ILE A 28 7.16 9.69 -8.60
N GLY A 29 7.89 8.81 -9.29
CA GLY A 29 8.49 9.09 -10.60
C GLY A 29 7.50 9.41 -11.73
N SER A 30 6.19 9.41 -11.45
CA SER A 30 5.12 9.75 -12.39
C SER A 30 4.55 11.18 -12.27
N ILE A 31 4.95 11.96 -11.26
CA ILE A 31 4.31 13.24 -10.88
C ILE A 31 5.24 14.46 -10.99
N PHE A 32 6.15 14.44 -11.96
CA PHE A 32 7.33 15.32 -12.03
C PHE A 32 7.08 16.82 -12.33
N ASP A 33 5.87 17.37 -12.14
CA ASP A 33 5.62 18.78 -12.53
C ASP A 33 4.72 19.61 -11.60
N SER A 34 4.19 19.11 -10.48
CA SER A 34 3.23 19.93 -9.69
C SER A 34 3.06 19.62 -8.21
N VAL A 35 3.90 18.80 -7.59
CA VAL A 35 3.73 18.45 -6.17
C VAL A 35 5.02 18.79 -5.44
N GLU A 36 4.95 19.75 -4.51
CA GLU A 36 5.96 19.94 -3.47
C GLU A 36 6.35 18.55 -2.96
N THR A 37 7.62 18.20 -3.13
CA THR A 37 8.17 16.90 -2.76
C THR A 37 8.04 16.70 -1.25
N LYS A 38 6.85 16.32 -0.78
CA LYS A 38 6.69 15.64 0.50
C LYS A 38 7.28 14.28 0.29
N ILE A 39 8.60 14.21 0.40
CA ILE A 39 9.31 12.96 0.58
C ILE A 39 8.56 12.32 1.75
N TYR A 40 7.87 11.21 1.48
CA TYR A 40 7.32 10.35 2.52
C TYR A 40 8.53 9.67 3.18
N THR A 41 9.40 10.49 3.80
CA THR A 41 10.44 10.04 4.70
C THR A 41 9.70 9.23 5.75
N GLY A 42 10.26 8.11 6.18
CA GLY A 42 9.76 7.35 7.33
C GLY A 42 9.69 8.16 8.65
N GLU A 43 9.84 9.48 8.62
CA GLU A 43 9.71 10.39 9.76
C GLU A 43 8.32 11.03 9.81
N THR A 44 7.34 10.18 10.10
CA THR A 44 6.24 10.39 11.05
C THR A 44 5.49 9.07 11.04
N SER A 45 5.45 8.34 12.16
CA SER A 45 4.86 6.99 12.27
C SER A 45 3.52 6.81 11.52
N ARG A 46 2.72 7.87 11.48
CA ARG A 46 1.45 7.95 10.75
C ARG A 46 1.58 7.75 9.23
N ASN A 47 2.55 8.38 8.58
CA ASN A 47 2.67 8.38 7.12
C ASN A 47 3.22 7.03 6.61
N GLY A 48 4.18 6.43 7.34
CA GLY A 48 4.68 5.07 7.05
C GLY A 48 3.61 3.99 7.21
N PHE A 49 2.73 4.14 8.21
CA PHE A 49 1.58 3.25 8.40
C PHE A 49 0.57 3.33 7.25
N LEU A 50 0.27 4.55 6.77
CA LEU A 50 -0.64 4.75 5.63
C LEU A 50 -0.12 4.11 4.34
N VAL A 51 1.18 4.20 4.08
CA VAL A 51 1.75 3.52 2.92
C VAL A 51 1.68 2.00 3.09
N SER A 52 1.99 1.49 4.28
CA SER A 52 1.88 0.06 4.59
C SER A 52 0.47 -0.48 4.34
N LEU A 53 -0.56 0.28 4.73
CA LEU A 53 -1.96 -0.01 4.41
C LEU A 53 -2.18 -0.16 2.91
N LEU A 54 -1.71 0.80 2.10
CA LEU A 54 -1.93 0.79 0.64
C LEU A 54 -1.16 -0.33 -0.06
N VAL A 55 0.08 -0.60 0.37
CA VAL A 55 0.90 -1.68 -0.19
C VAL A 55 0.24 -3.03 0.07
N LEU A 56 -0.17 -3.32 1.31
CA LEU A 56 -0.84 -4.57 1.64
C LEU A 56 -2.25 -4.66 1.03
N SER A 57 -2.99 -3.53 0.93
CA SER A 57 -4.26 -3.49 0.19
C SER A 57 -4.06 -3.94 -1.25
N SER A 58 -3.01 -3.42 -1.91
CA SER A 58 -2.71 -3.80 -3.29
C SER A 58 -2.33 -5.27 -3.45
N ALA A 59 -1.76 -5.90 -2.41
CA ALA A 59 -1.46 -7.33 -2.43
C ALA A 59 -2.74 -8.18 -2.37
N ILE A 60 -3.69 -7.82 -1.50
CA ILE A 60 -4.99 -8.50 -1.38
C ILE A 60 -5.79 -8.38 -2.67
N MET A 61 -6.00 -7.16 -3.17
CA MET A 61 -6.81 -6.88 -4.36
C MET A 61 -6.25 -7.45 -5.66
N LYS A 62 -5.01 -7.97 -5.63
CA LYS A 62 -4.34 -8.60 -6.76
C LYS A 62 -4.28 -10.12 -6.66
N ALA A 63 -4.70 -10.70 -5.54
CA ALA A 63 -4.51 -12.10 -5.23
C ALA A 63 -5.16 -13.00 -6.30
N ASP A 64 -6.39 -12.67 -6.71
CA ASP A 64 -7.18 -13.38 -7.72
C ASP A 64 -7.01 -12.81 -9.16
N GLY A 65 -6.22 -11.75 -9.31
CA GLY A 65 -5.97 -11.05 -10.57
C GLY A 65 -7.08 -10.09 -11.02
N LYS A 66 -8.12 -9.85 -10.22
CA LYS A 66 -9.24 -8.97 -10.57
C LYS A 66 -9.55 -7.99 -9.44
N VAL A 67 -9.17 -6.73 -9.66
CA VAL A 67 -9.54 -5.65 -8.75
C VAL A 67 -11.03 -5.31 -8.91
N LEU A 68 -11.81 -5.46 -7.85
CA LEU A 68 -13.23 -5.15 -7.82
C LEU A 68 -13.49 -3.70 -7.38
N LYS A 69 -14.59 -3.14 -7.90
CA LYS A 69 -15.02 -1.79 -7.52
C LYS A 69 -15.39 -1.71 -6.03
N SER A 70 -15.99 -2.77 -5.48
CA SER A 70 -16.34 -2.88 -4.06
C SER A 70 -15.12 -2.72 -3.15
N GLU A 71 -14.01 -3.36 -3.47
CA GLU A 71 -12.74 -3.24 -2.73
C GLU A 71 -12.18 -1.82 -2.81
N LEU A 72 -12.17 -1.22 -4.01
CA LEU A 72 -11.71 0.15 -4.22
C LEU A 72 -12.58 1.16 -3.44
N ASP A 73 -13.90 0.97 -3.47
CA ASP A 73 -14.85 1.81 -2.73
C ASP A 73 -14.70 1.63 -1.21
N PHE A 74 -14.39 0.43 -0.74
CA PHE A 74 -14.07 0.16 0.67
C PHE A 74 -12.81 0.93 1.11
N VAL A 75 -11.70 0.79 0.36
CA VAL A 75 -10.45 1.49 0.67
C VAL A 75 -10.67 3.01 0.64
N LYS A 76 -11.32 3.51 -0.41
CA LYS A 76 -11.66 4.93 -0.53
C LYS A 76 -12.49 5.43 0.64
N GLY A 77 -13.52 4.68 1.04
CA GLY A 77 -14.40 5.00 2.16
C GLY A 77 -13.65 5.03 3.49
N TYR A 78 -12.75 4.07 3.71
CA TYR A 78 -11.89 4.05 4.88
C TYR A 78 -11.00 5.30 4.95
N PHE A 79 -10.34 5.65 3.85
CA PHE A 79 -9.46 6.83 3.85
C PHE A 79 -10.25 8.14 4.01
N LEU A 80 -11.40 8.25 3.35
CA LEU A 80 -12.28 9.41 3.47
C LEU A 80 -12.74 9.62 4.93
N LYS A 81 -13.17 8.54 5.59
CA LYS A 81 -13.69 8.58 6.96
C LYS A 81 -12.59 8.93 7.99
N ASN A 82 -11.40 8.37 7.83
CA ASN A 82 -10.34 8.47 8.84
C ASN A 82 -9.33 9.62 8.59
N PHE A 83 -9.18 10.08 7.34
CA PHE A 83 -8.14 11.04 6.95
C PHE A 83 -8.65 12.20 6.09
N GLY A 84 -9.92 12.19 5.69
CA GLY A 84 -10.55 13.26 4.92
C GLY A 84 -10.39 13.12 3.40
N ALA A 85 -11.02 14.04 2.68
CA ALA A 85 -11.19 13.95 1.23
C ALA A 85 -9.88 14.05 0.43
N ASP A 86 -8.94 14.90 0.88
CA ASP A 86 -7.68 15.11 0.18
C ASP A 86 -6.75 13.91 0.32
N ALA A 87 -6.61 13.38 1.54
CA ALA A 87 -5.86 12.15 1.79
C ALA A 87 -6.45 10.95 1.04
N ALA A 88 -7.78 10.85 0.96
CA ALA A 88 -8.44 9.80 0.18
C ALA A 88 -8.10 9.91 -1.32
N ARG A 89 -8.06 11.12 -1.88
CA ARG A 89 -7.70 11.33 -3.29
C ARG A 89 -6.27 10.89 -3.58
N GLU A 90 -5.32 11.30 -2.75
CA GLU A 90 -3.91 10.91 -2.87
C GLU A 90 -3.73 9.39 -2.71
N ALA A 91 -4.36 8.81 -1.70
CA ALA A 91 -4.31 7.37 -1.44
C ALA A 91 -4.79 6.55 -2.64
N MET A 92 -5.88 6.96 -3.30
CA MET A 92 -6.38 6.26 -4.49
C MET A 92 -5.44 6.37 -5.70
N ILE A 93 -4.71 7.48 -5.84
CA ILE A 93 -3.70 7.63 -6.90
C ILE A 93 -2.52 6.68 -6.64
N LEU A 94 -2.01 6.68 -5.41
CA LEU A 94 -0.92 5.78 -5.00
C LEU A 94 -1.32 4.31 -5.15
N LEU A 95 -2.52 3.94 -4.68
CA LEU A 95 -3.05 2.58 -4.81
C LEU A 95 -3.09 2.13 -6.27
N ARG A 96 -3.57 2.98 -7.18
CA ARG A 96 -3.61 2.68 -8.62
C ARG A 96 -2.22 2.34 -9.17
N ASP A 97 -1.18 3.02 -8.71
CA ASP A 97 0.19 2.76 -9.17
C ASP A 97 0.83 1.55 -8.49
N MET A 98 0.48 1.26 -7.24
CA MET A 98 0.87 0.03 -6.54
C MET A 98 0.24 -1.21 -7.17
N LEU A 99 -1.02 -1.13 -7.63
CA LEU A 99 -1.70 -2.23 -8.30
C LEU A 99 -0.96 -2.70 -9.58
N LYS A 100 -0.16 -1.83 -10.20
CA LYS A 100 0.64 -2.16 -11.39
C LYS A 100 1.97 -2.84 -11.07
N GLN A 101 2.40 -2.85 -9.81
CA GLN A 101 3.71 -3.33 -9.37
C GLN A 101 3.60 -4.67 -8.64
N SER A 102 4.62 -5.51 -8.70
CA SER A 102 4.70 -6.70 -7.84
C SER A 102 5.06 -6.28 -6.41
N VAL A 103 4.32 -6.78 -5.42
CA VAL A 103 4.59 -6.50 -4.01
C VAL A 103 5.45 -7.64 -3.45
N PRO A 104 6.68 -7.37 -2.96
CA PRO A 104 7.47 -8.35 -2.21
C PRO A 104 6.88 -8.52 -0.81
N LEU A 105 5.81 -9.31 -0.73
CA LEU A 105 4.91 -9.38 0.44
C LEU A 105 5.66 -9.65 1.75
N LYS A 106 6.54 -10.66 1.73
CA LYS A 106 7.33 -11.05 2.91
C LYS A 106 8.22 -9.94 3.44
N ASP A 107 8.91 -9.22 2.56
CA ASP A 107 9.82 -8.16 2.98
C ASP A 107 9.05 -6.95 3.54
N VAL A 108 7.90 -6.63 2.93
CA VAL A 108 6.98 -5.61 3.44
C VAL A 108 6.43 -6.00 4.81
N CYS A 109 6.01 -7.26 5.00
CA CYS A 109 5.50 -7.73 6.30
C CYS A 109 6.57 -7.66 7.39
N ASN A 110 7.80 -8.07 7.10
CA ASN A 110 8.92 -7.94 8.03
C ASN A 110 9.19 -6.47 8.38
N GLN A 111 9.18 -5.58 7.39
CA GLN A 111 9.36 -4.15 7.62
C GLN A 111 8.24 -3.58 8.52
N ILE A 112 6.99 -3.99 8.32
CA ILE A 112 5.86 -3.57 9.15
C ILE A 112 6.01 -4.11 10.58
N LYS A 113 6.37 -5.39 10.73
CA LYS A 113 6.59 -6.04 12.02
C LYS A 113 7.63 -5.32 12.88
N ASP A 114 8.71 -4.87 12.26
CA ASP A 114 9.83 -4.23 12.96
C ASP A 114 9.55 -2.76 13.32
N ASN A 115 8.66 -2.08 12.58
CA ASN A 115 8.49 -0.62 12.68
C ASN A 115 7.09 -0.18 13.17
N VAL A 116 6.13 -1.11 13.31
CA VAL A 116 4.74 -0.81 13.69
C VAL A 116 4.37 -1.57 14.96
N ASP A 117 3.76 -0.88 15.93
CA ASP A 117 3.33 -1.50 17.18
C ASP A 117 2.27 -2.59 16.96
N TYR A 118 2.13 -3.48 17.94
CA TYR A 118 1.23 -4.63 17.85
C TYR A 118 -0.24 -4.24 17.60
N HIS A 119 -0.72 -3.16 18.23
CA HIS A 119 -2.13 -2.75 18.09
C HIS A 119 -2.42 -2.21 16.70
N ALA A 120 -1.51 -1.40 16.15
CA ALA A 120 -1.61 -0.91 14.78
C ALA A 120 -1.54 -2.06 13.76
N ARG A 121 -0.71 -3.09 13.99
CA ARG A 121 -0.67 -4.30 13.15
C ARG A 121 -1.99 -5.08 13.18
N LEU A 122 -2.61 -5.23 14.34
CA LEU A 122 -3.92 -5.87 14.45
C LEU A 122 -5.00 -5.07 13.71
N GLN A 123 -4.99 -3.74 13.83
CA GLN A 123 -5.92 -2.86 13.12
C GLN A 123 -5.71 -2.94 11.59
N LEU A 124 -4.46 -3.02 11.15
CA LEU A 124 -4.11 -3.23 9.74
C LEU A 124 -4.67 -4.56 9.24
N LEU A 125 -4.49 -5.65 9.98
CA LEU A 125 -5.06 -6.95 9.61
C LEU A 125 -6.59 -6.90 9.52
N HIS A 126 -7.26 -6.31 10.51
CA HIS A 126 -8.72 -6.12 10.48
C HIS A 126 -9.17 -5.31 9.25
N PHE A 127 -8.43 -4.28 8.89
CA PHE A 127 -8.70 -3.50 7.68
C PHE A 127 -8.55 -4.34 6.40
N LEU A 128 -7.53 -5.19 6.30
CA LEU A 128 -7.31 -6.06 5.14
C LEU A 128 -8.43 -7.10 4.97
N PHE A 129 -8.92 -7.68 6.07
CA PHE A 129 -10.11 -8.54 6.04
C PHE A 129 -11.35 -7.77 5.55
N GLY A 130 -11.48 -6.50 5.90
CA GLY A 130 -12.55 -5.65 5.40
C GLY A 130 -12.51 -5.43 3.89
N ILE A 131 -11.31 -5.37 3.29
CA ILE A 131 -11.15 -5.30 1.83
C ILE A 131 -11.61 -6.61 1.19
N ALA A 132 -11.06 -7.74 1.62
CA ALA A 132 -11.37 -9.05 1.05
C ALA A 132 -12.85 -9.44 1.20
N GLN A 133 -13.55 -8.88 2.19
CA GLN A 133 -14.97 -9.14 2.42
C GLN A 133 -15.89 -8.15 1.68
N ALA A 134 -15.35 -7.13 1.00
CA ALA A 134 -16.11 -5.99 0.48
C ALA A 134 -17.13 -6.35 -0.61
N ASP A 135 -16.90 -7.43 -1.36
CA ASP A 135 -17.82 -7.96 -2.37
C ASP A 135 -18.75 -9.06 -1.83
N GLY A 136 -18.57 -9.45 -0.57
CA GLY A 136 -19.38 -10.45 0.13
C GLY A 136 -18.79 -11.85 0.18
N VAL A 137 -17.69 -12.15 -0.54
CA VAL A 137 -17.07 -13.49 -0.54
C VAL A 137 -15.55 -13.38 -0.57
N ILE A 138 -14.89 -13.90 0.47
CA ILE A 138 -13.43 -14.01 0.48
C ILE A 138 -13.01 -15.20 -0.39
N SER A 139 -12.24 -14.95 -1.45
CA SER A 139 -11.68 -15.98 -2.32
C SER A 139 -10.57 -16.79 -1.62
N ALA A 140 -10.25 -17.97 -2.16
CA ALA A 140 -9.18 -18.80 -1.62
C ALA A 140 -7.81 -18.13 -1.77
N GLU A 141 -7.63 -17.38 -2.86
CA GLU A 141 -6.43 -16.61 -3.18
C GLU A 141 -6.22 -15.47 -2.19
N GLU A 142 -7.25 -14.67 -1.90
CA GLU A 142 -7.18 -13.60 -0.89
C GLU A 142 -6.93 -14.16 0.51
N LEU A 143 -7.62 -15.26 0.86
CA LEU A 143 -7.43 -15.91 2.16
C LEU A 143 -5.98 -16.37 2.35
N LYS A 144 -5.36 -16.92 1.29
CA LYS A 144 -3.95 -17.32 1.32
C LYS A 144 -3.03 -16.12 1.57
N VAL A 145 -3.29 -14.99 0.91
CA VAL A 145 -2.52 -13.75 1.13
C VAL A 145 -2.73 -13.22 2.55
N LEU A 146 -3.96 -13.22 3.07
CA LEU A 146 -4.25 -12.82 4.45
C LEU A 146 -3.53 -13.70 5.49
N GLN A 147 -3.48 -15.01 5.25
CA GLN A 147 -2.74 -15.95 6.10
C GLN A 147 -1.24 -15.64 6.07
N GLU A 148 -0.65 -15.47 4.89
CA GLU A 148 0.77 -15.13 4.74
C GLU A 148 1.12 -13.82 5.44
N ILE A 149 0.26 -12.80 5.33
CA ILE A 149 0.41 -11.52 6.05
C ILE A 149 0.35 -11.75 7.57
N GLY A 150 -0.64 -12.51 8.05
CA GLY A 150 -0.81 -12.79 9.48
C GLY A 150 0.35 -13.59 10.09
N GLU A 151 0.98 -14.49 9.33
CA GLU A 151 2.13 -15.27 9.76
C GLU A 151 3.43 -14.44 9.81
N HIS A 152 3.57 -13.45 8.95
CA HIS A 152 4.79 -12.65 8.81
C HIS A 152 4.76 -11.31 9.53
N MET A 153 3.60 -10.83 9.97
CA MET A 153 3.45 -9.56 10.68
C MET A 153 3.71 -9.63 12.18
#